data_AF-A0A7J3W555-F1
#
_entry.id   AF-A0A7J3W555-F1
#
_cell.length_a   1.000
_cell.length_b   1.000
_cell.length_c   1.000
_cell.angle_alpha   90.00
_cell.angle_beta   90.00
_cell.angle_gamma   90.00
#
_symmetry.space_group_name_H-M   'P 1'
#
loop_
_entity.id
_entity.type
_entity.pdbx_description
1 polymer ?
#
loop_
_entity_poly.entity_id
_entity_poly.type
_entity_poly.pdbx_seq_one_letter_code
_entity_poly.pdbx_strand_id
1 'polypeptide(L)'
;MSKATEYENLKQIAFPAIERQMNISEEQKSAIIGYLKFRCKSESEISIDVGKNISIACNEIEKLNEENLTSFLAEKVFNAFYFEKYECGLKECLEEQKFEYFMSFNFHTIVSNFSKYLLIATLVFGLLYFISIETIEKRLLSFGTIFVLMSIPYFLFDYMSFLFPIKLEQQEIFLEVAQIIKSYASFL
;
A
#
# COMPACT_ATOMS: atom_id res chain seq x y z
N MET A 1 9.80 -8.10 13.84
CA MET A 1 9.83 -8.02 12.37
C MET A 1 8.43 -7.62 11.96
N SER A 2 8.27 -6.43 11.38
CA SER A 2 6.97 -5.77 11.24
C SER A 2 6.12 -6.44 10.16
N LYS A 3 5.04 -7.08 10.60
CA LYS A 3 3.99 -7.63 9.73
C LYS A 3 3.34 -6.52 8.89
N ALA A 4 3.25 -5.30 9.42
CA ALA A 4 2.54 -4.18 8.78
C ALA A 4 3.09 -3.76 7.40
N THR A 5 4.32 -4.15 7.05
CA THR A 5 4.97 -3.82 5.76
C THR A 5 4.92 -4.93 4.71
N GLU A 6 4.33 -6.08 5.04
CA GLU A 6 4.21 -7.21 4.11
C GLU A 6 3.11 -6.94 3.06
N TYR A 7 3.36 -7.40 1.83
CA TYR A 7 2.44 -7.27 0.70
C TYR A 7 0.99 -7.64 1.06
N GLU A 8 0.79 -8.78 1.74
CA GLU A 8 -0.54 -9.27 2.13
C GLU A 8 -1.25 -8.35 3.13
N ASN A 9 -0.53 -7.69 4.03
CA ASN A 9 -1.13 -6.80 5.01
C ASN A 9 -1.46 -5.44 4.39
N LEU A 10 -0.67 -4.99 3.42
CA LEU A 10 -0.97 -3.80 2.63
C LEU A 10 -2.15 -4.05 1.69
N LYS A 11 -2.21 -5.24 1.09
CA LYS A 11 -3.34 -5.71 0.28
C LYS A 11 -4.66 -5.59 1.05
N GLN A 12 -4.68 -6.00 2.32
CA GLN A 12 -5.86 -5.90 3.20
C GLN A 12 -6.33 -4.46 3.46
N ILE A 13 -5.44 -3.47 3.40
CA ILE A 13 -5.76 -2.06 3.64
C ILE A 13 -6.10 -1.35 2.33
N ALA A 14 -5.27 -1.57 1.29
CA ALA A 14 -5.37 -0.88 0.01
C ALA A 14 -6.54 -1.37 -0.83
N PHE A 15 -6.85 -2.68 -0.83
CA PHE A 15 -7.91 -3.21 -1.69
C PHE A 15 -9.28 -2.62 -1.38
N PRO A 16 -9.76 -2.61 -0.12
CA PRO A 16 -11.06 -2.02 0.19
C PRO A 16 -11.12 -0.52 -0.13
N ALA A 17 -9.99 0.18 -0.04
CA ALA A 17 -9.91 1.59 -0.42
C ALA A 17 -10.07 1.79 -1.93
N ILE A 18 -9.33 1.02 -2.73
CA ILE A 18 -9.39 1.07 -4.20
C ILE A 18 -10.78 0.63 -4.70
N GLU A 19 -11.33 -0.45 -4.14
CA GLU A 19 -12.67 -0.94 -4.50
C GLU A 19 -13.76 0.12 -4.26
N ARG A 20 -13.71 0.80 -3.10
CA ARG A 20 -14.67 1.88 -2.77
C ARG A 20 -14.56 3.06 -3.72
N GLN A 21 -13.36 3.40 -4.18
CA GLN A 21 -13.14 4.50 -5.10
C GLN A 21 -13.60 4.18 -6.53
N MET A 22 -13.47 2.93 -6.98
CA MET A 22 -13.95 2.53 -8.31
C MET A 22 -15.47 2.67 -8.44
N ASN A 23 -16.23 2.44 -7.36
CA ASN A 23 -17.69 2.66 -7.26
C ASN A 23 -18.48 2.19 -8.51
N ILE A 24 -18.20 0.96 -8.94
CA ILE A 24 -18.78 0.35 -10.15
C ILE A 24 -20.12 -0.30 -9.77
N SER A 25 -21.21 0.08 -10.44
CA SER A 25 -22.53 -0.57 -10.25
C SER A 25 -22.57 -1.97 -10.87
N GLU A 26 -23.46 -2.85 -10.40
CA GLU A 26 -23.60 -4.20 -10.96
C GLU A 26 -23.84 -4.19 -12.47
N GLU A 27 -24.69 -3.28 -12.97
CA GLU A 27 -24.94 -3.10 -14.41
C GLU A 27 -23.66 -2.75 -15.19
N GLN A 28 -22.79 -1.92 -14.61
CA GLN A 28 -21.51 -1.57 -15.21
C GLN A 28 -20.53 -2.73 -15.20
N LYS A 29 -20.59 -3.63 -14.20
CA LYS A 29 -19.70 -4.80 -14.16
C LYS A 29 -19.92 -5.72 -15.34
N SER A 30 -21.18 -6.01 -15.68
CA SER A 30 -21.53 -6.83 -16.84
C SER A 30 -21.00 -6.21 -18.15
N ALA A 31 -21.15 -4.89 -18.31
CA ALA A 31 -20.65 -4.16 -19.47
C ALA A 31 -19.12 -4.20 -19.58
N ILE A 32 -18.40 -3.97 -18.46
CA ILE A 32 -16.94 -4.00 -18.40
C ILE A 32 -16.43 -5.41 -18.73
N ILE A 33 -17.01 -6.46 -18.16
CA ILE A 33 -16.62 -7.85 -18.46
C ILE A 33 -16.87 -8.16 -19.93
N GLY A 34 -18.02 -7.75 -20.47
CA GLY A 34 -18.36 -7.92 -21.88
C GLY A 34 -17.32 -7.26 -22.79
N TYR A 35 -16.91 -6.04 -22.47
CA TYR A 35 -15.88 -5.30 -23.20
C TYR A 35 -14.51 -5.96 -23.13
N LEU A 36 -14.07 -6.36 -21.93
CA LEU A 36 -12.77 -7.04 -21.74
C LEU A 36 -12.74 -8.36 -22.51
N LYS A 37 -13.81 -9.17 -22.42
CA LYS A 37 -13.92 -10.42 -23.19
C LYS A 37 -13.97 -10.17 -24.70
N PHE A 38 -14.57 -9.08 -25.15
CA PHE A 38 -14.58 -8.70 -26.56
C PHE A 38 -13.17 -8.38 -27.06
N ARG A 39 -12.40 -7.55 -26.35
CA ARG A 39 -11.01 -7.24 -26.71
C ARG A 39 -10.11 -8.48 -26.72
N CYS A 40 -10.33 -9.40 -25.79
CA CYS A 40 -9.61 -10.66 -25.73
C CYS A 40 -9.88 -11.63 -26.88
N LYS A 41 -10.82 -11.34 -27.78
CA LYS A 41 -10.96 -12.11 -29.02
C LYS A 41 -9.86 -11.83 -30.03
N SER A 42 -9.27 -10.64 -29.99
CA SER A 42 -8.24 -10.17 -30.93
C SER A 42 -6.88 -9.94 -30.29
N GLU A 43 -6.82 -9.88 -28.97
CA GLU A 43 -5.62 -9.54 -28.20
C GLU A 43 -5.28 -10.66 -27.21
N SER A 44 -3.99 -10.92 -26.99
CA SER A 44 -3.53 -11.84 -25.93
C SER A 44 -3.49 -11.18 -24.55
N GLU A 45 -3.39 -9.85 -24.52
CA GLU A 45 -3.21 -9.03 -23.34
C GLU A 45 -3.84 -7.65 -23.58
N ILE A 46 -4.53 -7.13 -22.56
CA ILE A 46 -5.15 -5.81 -22.57
C ILE A 46 -4.31 -4.87 -21.73
N SER A 47 -3.85 -3.77 -22.32
CA SER A 47 -3.22 -2.66 -21.58
C SER A 47 -4.28 -1.62 -21.23
N ILE A 48 -4.35 -1.26 -19.95
CA ILE A 48 -5.19 -0.17 -19.42
C ILE A 48 -4.25 0.86 -18.78
N ASP A 49 -4.32 2.10 -19.23
CA ASP A 49 -3.60 3.21 -18.62
C ASP A 49 -4.46 3.82 -17.50
N VAL A 50 -3.90 3.85 -16.30
CA VAL A 50 -4.54 4.40 -15.10
C VAL A 50 -3.59 5.36 -14.36
N GLY A 51 -2.76 6.07 -15.13
CA GLY A 51 -1.55 6.75 -14.63
C GLY A 51 -0.33 5.82 -14.59
N LYS A 52 -0.57 4.52 -14.74
CA LYS A 52 0.40 3.45 -14.99
C LYS A 52 -0.20 2.46 -15.98
N ASN A 53 0.63 1.87 -16.83
CA ASN A 53 0.20 0.81 -17.74
C ASN A 53 0.00 -0.49 -16.97
N ILE A 54 -1.26 -0.90 -16.84
CA ILE A 54 -1.66 -2.19 -16.30
C ILE A 54 -1.87 -3.14 -17.46
N SER A 55 -1.12 -4.24 -17.46
CA SER A 55 -1.30 -5.33 -18.41
C SER A 55 -2.12 -6.45 -17.79
N ILE A 56 -3.18 -6.85 -18.48
CA ILE A 56 -4.10 -7.90 -18.06
C ILE A 56 -4.12 -8.99 -19.11
N ALA A 57 -3.67 -10.19 -18.74
CA ALA A 57 -3.66 -11.33 -19.64
C ALA A 57 -5.09 -11.84 -19.88
N CYS A 58 -5.40 -12.16 -21.14
CA CYS A 58 -6.78 -12.54 -21.51
C CYS A 58 -7.25 -13.87 -20.91
N ASN A 59 -6.33 -14.76 -20.56
CA ASN A 59 -6.63 -16.00 -19.84
C ASN A 59 -7.13 -15.76 -18.40
N GLU A 60 -6.81 -14.62 -17.78
CA GLU A 60 -7.33 -14.22 -16.48
C GLU A 60 -8.76 -13.68 -16.61
N ILE A 61 -9.03 -12.94 -17.70
CA ILE A 61 -10.35 -12.34 -18.02
C ILE A 61 -11.40 -13.42 -18.33
N GLU A 62 -11.01 -14.55 -18.91
CA GLU A 62 -11.93 -15.67 -19.14
C GLU A 62 -12.56 -16.21 -17.84
N LYS A 63 -11.82 -16.13 -16.73
CA LYS A 63 -12.25 -16.59 -15.41
C LYS A 63 -12.99 -15.52 -14.60
N LEU A 64 -13.12 -14.31 -15.14
CA LEU A 64 -13.82 -13.21 -14.47
C LEU A 64 -15.35 -13.37 -14.53
N ASN A 65 -15.97 -13.05 -13.40
CA ASN A 65 -17.39 -12.89 -13.21
C ASN A 65 -17.68 -11.54 -12.50
N GLU A 66 -18.95 -11.17 -12.38
CA GLU A 66 -19.36 -9.89 -11.79
C GLU A 66 -18.98 -9.76 -10.30
N GLU A 67 -18.92 -10.89 -9.59
CA GLU A 67 -18.58 -10.94 -8.17
C GLU A 67 -17.09 -10.65 -7.91
N ASN A 68 -16.20 -11.07 -8.82
CA ASN A 68 -14.75 -10.95 -8.66
C ASN A 68 -14.10 -9.83 -9.49
N LEU A 69 -14.86 -9.13 -10.35
CA LEU A 69 -14.33 -8.07 -11.21
C LEU A 69 -13.66 -6.96 -10.40
N THR A 70 -14.35 -6.42 -9.39
CA THR A 70 -13.84 -5.25 -8.66
C THR A 70 -12.59 -5.59 -7.86
N SER A 71 -12.56 -6.76 -7.21
CA SER A 71 -11.40 -7.22 -6.45
C SER A 71 -10.21 -7.55 -7.36
N PHE A 72 -10.47 -8.13 -8.54
CA PHE A 72 -9.45 -8.37 -9.55
C PHE A 72 -8.83 -7.06 -10.08
N LEU A 73 -9.67 -6.07 -10.42
CA LEU A 73 -9.18 -4.77 -10.89
C LEU A 73 -8.40 -4.04 -9.78
N ALA A 74 -8.89 -4.07 -8.54
CA ALA A 74 -8.18 -3.50 -7.40
C ALA A 74 -6.81 -4.15 -7.21
N GLU A 75 -6.72 -5.48 -7.39
CA GLU A 75 -5.45 -6.20 -7.35
C GLU A 75 -4.47 -5.77 -8.44
N LYS A 76 -4.95 -5.66 -9.69
CA LYS A 76 -4.10 -5.22 -10.80
C LYS A 76 -3.61 -3.79 -10.61
N VAL A 77 -4.46 -2.89 -10.13
CA VAL A 77 -4.09 -1.52 -9.81
C VAL A 77 -3.05 -1.48 -8.68
N PHE A 78 -3.32 -2.16 -7.56
CA PHE A 78 -2.38 -2.20 -6.45
C PHE A 78 -1.01 -2.76 -6.86
N ASN A 79 -1.00 -3.85 -7.62
CA ASN A 79 0.25 -4.46 -8.10
C ASN A 79 1.06 -3.51 -8.98
N ALA A 80 0.41 -2.78 -9.87
CA ALA A 80 1.08 -1.81 -10.73
C ALA A 80 1.79 -0.73 -9.91
N PHE A 81 1.15 -0.21 -8.85
CA PHE A 81 1.79 0.79 -7.98
C PHE A 81 2.81 0.20 -6.99
N TYR A 82 2.55 -1.01 -6.47
CA TYR A 82 3.41 -1.67 -5.48
C TYR A 82 4.77 -2.06 -6.08
N PHE A 83 4.77 -2.64 -7.28
CA PHE A 83 5.98 -3.11 -7.96
C PHE A 83 6.66 -2.05 -8.83
N GLU A 84 6.10 -0.85 -8.92
CA GLU A 84 6.69 0.24 -9.68
C GLU A 84 8.08 0.62 -9.14
N LYS A 85 9.02 0.80 -10.06
CA LYS A 85 10.35 1.31 -9.73
C LYS A 85 10.37 2.82 -9.82
N TYR A 86 10.37 3.48 -8.68
CA TYR A 86 10.54 4.93 -8.59
C TYR A 86 12.02 5.29 -8.65
N GLU A 87 12.39 6.19 -9.56
CA GLU A 87 13.78 6.62 -9.77
C GLU A 87 14.27 7.70 -8.78
N CYS A 88 13.38 8.24 -7.94
CA CYS A 88 13.70 9.26 -6.95
C CYS A 88 14.30 8.66 -5.66
N GLY A 89 15.13 9.43 -4.96
CA GLY A 89 15.56 9.11 -3.59
C GLY A 89 14.43 9.29 -2.57
N LEU A 90 14.53 8.69 -1.37
CA LEU A 90 13.50 8.74 -0.32
C LEU A 90 13.00 10.18 -0.05
N LYS A 91 13.93 11.14 0.08
CA LYS A 91 13.60 12.54 0.36
C LYS A 91 12.83 13.18 -0.79
N GLU A 92 13.30 12.99 -2.02
CA GLU A 92 12.69 13.55 -3.24
C GLU A 92 11.29 12.97 -3.46
N CYS A 93 11.12 11.66 -3.31
CA CYS A 93 9.80 11.03 -3.45
C CYS A 93 8.80 11.49 -2.36
N LEU A 94 9.29 11.76 -1.14
CA LEU A 94 8.46 12.29 -0.05
C LEU A 94 8.09 13.76 -0.25
N GLU A 95 9.01 14.58 -0.78
CA GLU A 95 8.75 15.99 -1.11
C GLU A 95 7.75 16.15 -2.24
N GLU A 96 7.75 15.23 -3.20
CA GLU A 96 6.74 15.16 -4.28
C GLU A 96 5.38 14.61 -3.81
N GLN A 97 5.25 14.21 -2.55
CA GLN A 97 4.01 13.65 -1.95
C GLN A 97 3.34 12.55 -2.77
N LYS A 98 4.12 11.76 -3.52
CA LYS A 98 3.58 10.65 -4.29
C LYS A 98 3.10 9.56 -3.34
N PHE A 99 1.80 9.52 -3.08
CA PHE A 99 1.17 8.50 -2.24
C PHE A 99 1.47 7.08 -2.74
N GLU A 100 1.59 6.93 -4.05
CA GLU A 100 1.94 5.70 -4.73
C GLU A 100 3.32 5.18 -4.29
N TYR A 101 4.25 6.10 -3.98
CA TYR A 101 5.55 5.72 -3.44
C TYR A 101 5.45 5.12 -2.03
N PHE A 102 4.53 5.60 -1.18
CA PHE A 102 4.32 5.03 0.15
C PHE A 102 3.82 3.58 0.11
N MET A 103 3.10 3.21 -0.96
CA MET A 103 2.64 1.84 -1.20
C MET A 103 3.67 1.00 -1.96
N SER A 104 4.80 1.57 -2.37
CA SER A 104 5.80 0.87 -3.17
C SER A 104 6.65 -0.09 -2.34
N PHE A 105 7.05 -1.20 -2.96
CA PHE A 105 8.01 -2.16 -2.38
C PHE A 105 9.30 -1.48 -1.88
N ASN A 106 9.77 -0.45 -2.60
CA ASN A 106 10.98 0.27 -2.25
C ASN A 106 10.84 1.03 -0.93
N PHE A 107 9.76 1.79 -0.75
CA PHE A 107 9.49 2.49 0.51
C PHE A 107 9.40 1.51 1.68
N HIS A 108 8.68 0.40 1.49
CA HIS A 108 8.55 -0.64 2.52
C HIS A 108 9.89 -1.26 2.90
N THR A 109 10.76 -1.53 1.91
CA THR A 109 12.10 -2.06 2.17
C THR A 109 12.94 -1.08 2.99
N ILE A 110 12.90 0.22 2.65
CA ILE A 110 13.62 1.27 3.37
C ILE A 110 13.12 1.37 4.80
N VAL A 111 11.81 1.45 5.00
CA VAL A 111 11.17 1.53 6.32
C VAL A 111 11.49 0.30 7.17
N SER A 112 11.37 -0.90 6.60
CA SER A 112 11.68 -2.16 7.29
C SER A 112 13.14 -2.21 7.76
N ASN A 113 14.07 -1.77 6.91
CA ASN A 113 15.49 -1.70 7.27
C ASN A 113 15.75 -0.62 8.32
N PHE A 114 15.17 0.56 8.18
CA PHE A 114 15.27 1.64 9.17
C PHE A 114 14.79 1.17 10.55
N SER A 115 13.63 0.50 10.63
CA SER A 115 13.10 -0.03 11.88
C SER A 115 14.00 -1.09 12.50
N LYS A 116 14.67 -1.94 11.71
CA LYS A 116 15.66 -2.90 12.22
C LYS A 116 16.86 -2.20 12.84
N TYR A 117 17.40 -1.18 12.16
CA TYR A 117 18.53 -0.39 12.69
C TYR A 117 18.15 0.36 13.97
N LEU A 118 16.95 0.95 14.00
CA LEU A 118 16.45 1.66 15.17
C LEU A 118 16.34 0.70 16.36
N LEU A 119 15.86 -0.53 16.15
CA LEU A 119 15.74 -1.54 17.21
C LEU A 119 17.11 -1.93 17.78
N ILE A 120 18.09 -2.17 16.92
CA ILE A 120 19.47 -2.47 17.34
C ILE A 120 20.02 -1.29 18.14
N ALA A 121 19.86 -0.06 17.64
CA ALA A 121 20.31 1.15 18.33
C ALA A 121 19.63 1.30 19.71
N THR A 122 18.31 1.11 19.80
CA THR A 122 17.57 1.17 21.07
C THR A 122 18.10 0.15 22.08
N LEU A 123 18.42 -1.08 21.65
CA LEU A 123 19.01 -2.10 22.53
C LEU A 123 20.40 -1.68 23.02
N VAL A 124 21.27 -1.19 22.13
CA VAL A 124 22.63 -0.74 22.48
C VAL A 124 22.57 0.45 23.44
N PHE A 125 21.78 1.47 23.14
CA PHE A 125 21.60 2.63 24.01
C PHE A 125 20.95 2.24 25.34
N GLY A 126 20.00 1.30 25.34
CA GLY A 126 19.43 0.75 26.56
C GLY A 126 20.49 0.11 27.46
N LEU A 127 21.38 -0.71 26.89
CA LEU A 127 22.49 -1.32 27.64
C LEU A 127 23.47 -0.28 28.18
N LEU A 128 23.88 0.70 27.35
CA LEU A 128 24.77 1.78 27.78
C LEU A 128 24.15 2.63 28.90
N TYR A 129 22.86 2.94 28.77
CA TYR A 129 22.08 3.66 29.78
C TYR A 129 22.01 2.87 31.09
N PHE A 130 21.76 1.57 31.02
CA PHE A 130 21.71 0.68 32.18
C PHE A 130 23.04 0.64 32.96
N ILE A 131 24.17 0.62 32.26
CA ILE A 131 25.51 0.68 32.87
C ILE A 131 25.77 2.06 33.48
N SER A 132 25.37 3.13 32.80
CA SER A 132 25.65 4.52 33.23
C SER A 132 24.91 4.95 34.51
N ILE A 133 23.88 4.20 34.95
CA ILE A 133 22.99 4.56 36.06
C ILE A 133 23.41 3.93 37.39
N GLU A 134 24.62 3.40 37.50
CA GLU A 134 25.12 2.78 38.74
C GLU A 134 24.97 3.63 40.01
N THR A 135 24.79 4.95 39.89
CA THR A 135 24.69 5.90 41.01
C THR A 135 23.26 6.30 41.41
N ILE A 136 22.19 5.81 40.75
CA ILE A 136 20.80 6.25 41.03
C ILE A 136 20.04 5.22 41.87
N GLU A 137 19.51 5.64 43.03
CA GLU A 137 18.52 4.85 43.77
C GLU A 137 17.28 4.57 42.90
N LYS A 138 16.85 3.30 42.83
CA LYS A 138 15.76 2.82 41.95
C LYS A 138 16.11 2.70 40.45
N ARG A 139 17.37 2.41 40.11
CA ARG A 139 17.85 2.07 38.75
C ARG A 139 16.90 1.21 37.91
N LEU A 140 16.41 0.10 38.47
CA LEU A 140 15.53 -0.83 37.75
C LEU A 140 14.18 -0.19 37.37
N LEU A 141 13.64 0.67 38.23
CA LEU A 141 12.39 1.38 37.98
C LEU A 141 12.57 2.39 36.85
N SER A 142 13.62 3.21 36.89
CA SER A 142 13.93 4.19 35.85
C SER A 142 14.19 3.54 34.49
N PHE A 143 14.98 2.46 34.47
CA PHE A 143 15.23 1.67 33.27
C PHE A 143 13.94 1.08 32.70
N GLY A 144 13.11 0.48 33.54
CA GLY A 144 11.81 -0.07 33.14
C GLY A 144 10.88 0.99 32.55
N THR A 145 10.78 2.18 33.17
CA THR A 145 9.95 3.28 32.66
C THR A 145 10.42 3.76 31.28
N ILE A 146 11.72 3.94 31.08
CA ILE A 146 12.27 4.37 29.79
C ILE A 146 12.11 3.29 28.73
N PHE A 147 12.32 2.04 29.09
CA PHE A 147 12.10 0.93 28.17
C PHE A 147 10.64 0.88 27.69
N VAL A 148 9.67 1.03 28.60
CA VAL A 148 8.24 1.08 28.26
C VAL A 148 7.93 2.29 27.38
N LEU A 149 8.40 3.49 27.75
CA LEU A 149 8.16 4.71 26.96
C LEU A 149 8.76 4.62 25.55
N MET A 150 9.95 4.04 25.42
CA MET A 150 10.63 3.86 24.13
C MET A 150 10.00 2.75 23.28
N SER A 151 9.27 1.80 23.88
CA SER A 151 8.58 0.74 23.14
C SER A 151 7.18 1.15 22.66
N ILE A 152 6.57 2.21 23.21
CA ILE A 152 5.29 2.75 22.73
C ILE A 152 5.36 3.14 21.24
N PRO A 153 6.35 3.91 20.74
CA PRO A 153 6.47 4.20 19.32
C PRO A 153 6.59 2.95 18.43
N TYR A 154 7.25 1.89 18.89
CA TYR A 154 7.35 0.63 18.14
C TYR A 154 6.02 -0.12 18.07
N PHE A 155 5.28 -0.14 19.18
CA PHE A 155 3.94 -0.72 19.18
C PHE A 155 3.02 0.08 18.27
N LEU A 156 3.03 1.41 18.40
CA LEU A 156 2.28 2.30 17.52
C LEU A 156 2.73 2.20 16.06
N PHE A 157 3.97 1.78 15.78
CA PHE A 157 4.47 1.59 14.42
C PHE A 157 3.64 0.56 13.63
N ASP A 158 3.31 -0.56 14.27
CA ASP A 158 2.44 -1.58 13.67
C ASP A 158 0.99 -1.06 13.48
N TYR A 159 0.59 0.00 14.20
CA TYR A 159 -0.68 0.71 14.02
C TYR A 159 -0.57 2.01 13.19
N MET A 160 0.62 2.34 12.63
CA MET A 160 0.79 3.48 11.73
C MET A 160 0.00 3.30 10.42
N SER A 161 -0.62 2.13 10.20
CA SER A 161 -1.64 1.95 9.17
C SER A 161 -2.78 2.99 9.27
N PHE A 162 -3.03 3.56 10.46
CA PHE A 162 -3.97 4.66 10.65
C PHE A 162 -3.45 6.03 10.15
N LEU A 163 -2.12 6.19 10.01
CA LEU A 163 -1.49 7.40 9.49
C LEU A 163 -1.36 7.38 7.96
N PHE A 164 -1.71 6.27 7.30
CA PHE A 164 -2.07 6.38 5.88
C PHE A 164 -3.18 7.42 5.78
N PRO A 165 -3.05 8.45 4.94
CA PRO A 165 -4.07 9.46 4.80
C PRO A 165 -5.41 8.80 4.46
N ILE A 166 -6.30 8.70 5.45
CA ILE A 166 -7.68 8.21 5.32
C ILE A 166 -8.49 9.13 4.38
N LYS A 167 -7.96 10.31 4.06
CA LYS A 167 -8.41 11.14 2.93
C LYS A 167 -7.95 10.56 1.59
N LEU A 168 -8.35 9.31 1.32
CA LEU A 168 -8.47 8.74 -0.02
C LEU A 168 -9.61 9.38 -0.82
N GLU A 169 -10.43 10.23 -0.19
CA GLU A 169 -11.62 10.84 -0.80
C GLU A 169 -11.33 11.72 -2.03
N GLN A 170 -10.08 12.13 -2.30
CA GLN A 170 -9.77 13.10 -3.36
C GLN A 170 -8.41 12.91 -4.04
N GLN A 171 -7.82 11.71 -4.06
CA GLN A 171 -6.62 11.52 -4.89
C GLN A 171 -7.00 11.40 -6.36
N GLU A 172 -6.56 12.39 -7.13
CA GLU A 172 -6.83 12.57 -8.58
C GLU A 172 -6.55 11.30 -9.39
N ILE A 173 -5.57 10.50 -8.99
CA ILE A 173 -5.17 9.26 -9.67
C ILE A 173 -6.30 8.23 -9.67
N PHE A 174 -6.93 7.98 -8.52
CA PHE A 174 -8.05 7.02 -8.44
C PHE A 174 -9.32 7.56 -9.06
N LEU A 175 -9.47 8.88 -9.09
CA LEU A 175 -10.55 9.57 -9.77
C LEU A 175 -10.39 9.48 -11.30
N GLU A 176 -9.16 9.58 -11.81
CA GLU A 176 -8.82 9.33 -13.22
C GLU A 176 -9.05 7.86 -13.58
N VAL A 177 -8.60 6.91 -12.75
CA VAL A 177 -8.89 5.47 -12.96
C VAL A 177 -10.39 5.22 -13.05
N ALA A 178 -11.14 5.73 -12.08
CA ALA A 178 -12.59 5.59 -12.03
C ALA A 178 -13.27 6.29 -13.22
N GLN A 179 -12.79 7.46 -13.63
CA GLN A 179 -13.30 8.18 -14.81
C GLN A 179 -12.97 7.44 -16.12
N ILE A 180 -11.79 6.87 -16.26
CA ILE A 180 -11.41 6.08 -17.44
C ILE A 180 -12.28 4.84 -17.53
N ILE A 181 -12.38 4.06 -16.45
CA ILE A 181 -13.24 2.87 -16.38
C ILE A 181 -14.71 3.24 -16.63
N LYS A 182 -15.19 4.33 -16.01
CA LYS A 182 -16.55 4.84 -16.21
C LYS A 182 -16.77 5.35 -17.62
N SER A 183 -15.77 5.95 -18.26
CA SER A 183 -15.87 6.42 -19.65
C SER A 183 -16.04 5.23 -20.59
N TYR A 184 -15.26 4.16 -20.40
CA TYR A 184 -15.42 2.90 -21.13
C TYR A 184 -16.79 2.25 -20.87
N ALA A 185 -17.29 2.31 -19.63
CA ALA A 185 -18.60 1.78 -19.28
C ALA A 185 -19.77 2.63 -19.81
N SER A 186 -19.59 3.96 -19.97
CA SER A 186 -20.63 4.87 -20.49
C SER A 186 -20.71 4.91 -22.02
N PHE A 187 -19.70 4.38 -22.70
CA PHE A 187 -19.65 4.27 -24.16
C PHE A 187 -20.36 3.01 -24.68
N LEU A 188 -20.78 2.12 -23.77
CA LEU A 188 -21.52 0.88 -23.99
C LEU A 188 -22.96 1.03 -23.52
#